data_AF-A0A1L1PL26-F1
#
_entry.id   AF-A0A1L1PL26-F1
#
_cell.length_a   1.000
_cell.length_b   1.000
_cell.length_c   1.000
_cell.angle_alpha   90.00
_cell.angle_beta   90.00
_cell.angle_gamma   90.00
#
_symmetry.space_group_name_H-M   'P 1'
#
loop_
_entity.id
_entity.type
_entity.pdbx_description
1 polymer ?
#
loop_
_entity_poly.entity_id
_entity_poly.type
_entity_poly.pdbx_seq_one_letter_code
_entity_poly.pdbx_strand_id
1 'polypeptide(L)'
;MTPLRQRMLEDMGIRNFAENTQLSYVQQVSAFARYFDRSPEELGPEQVRVYQSHLVQTKKLAPSSVGTATAALRFLYRVTLKRDWR
;
A
#
# COMPACT_ATOMS: atom_id res chain seq x y z
N MET A 1 -6.34 3.51 -15.45
CA MET A 1 -5.32 3.92 -14.46
C MET A 1 -5.92 5.02 -13.61
N THR A 2 -5.82 5.00 -12.27
CA THR A 2 -6.28 6.13 -11.43
C THR A 2 -5.15 7.17 -11.29
N PRO A 3 -5.45 8.47 -11.07
CA PRO A 3 -4.43 9.48 -10.83
C PRO A 3 -3.50 9.15 -9.65
N LEU A 4 -4.05 8.56 -8.59
CA LEU A 4 -3.27 8.11 -7.44
C LEU A 4 -2.26 7.01 -7.80
N ARG A 5 -2.70 6.01 -8.58
CA ARG A 5 -1.82 4.91 -9.03
C ARG A 5 -0.70 5.42 -9.93
N GLN A 6 -1.01 6.33 -10.84
CA GLN A 6 -0.01 6.93 -11.73
C GLN A 6 1.06 7.68 -10.93
N ARG A 7 0.64 8.57 -10.02
CA ARG A 7 1.55 9.32 -9.15
C ARG A 7 2.44 8.39 -8.31
N MET A 8 1.88 7.32 -7.75
CA MET A 8 2.66 6.34 -6.99
C MET A 8 3.72 5.62 -7.86
N LEU A 9 3.38 5.28 -9.11
CA LEU A 9 4.34 4.69 -10.06
C LEU A 9 5.46 5.69 -10.41
N GLU A 10 5.12 6.95 -10.68
CA GLU A 10 6.09 8.02 -10.94
C GLU A 10 7.02 8.23 -9.74
N ASP A 11 6.48 8.31 -8.52
CA ASP A 11 7.25 8.45 -7.28
C ASP A 11 8.23 7.29 -7.08
N MET A 12 7.81 6.05 -7.37
CA MET A 12 8.68 4.87 -7.28
C MET A 12 9.73 4.86 -8.41
N GLY A 13 9.37 5.30 -9.61
CA GLY A 13 10.28 5.44 -10.75
C GLY A 13 11.39 6.45 -10.48
N ILE A 14 11.06 7.62 -9.92
CA ILE A 14 12.03 8.65 -9.50
C ILE A 14 13.03 8.08 -8.48
N ARG A 15 12.59 7.14 -7.64
CA ARG A 15 13.42 6.46 -6.62
C ARG A 15 14.12 5.21 -7.14
N ASN A 16 14.05 4.95 -8.44
CA ASN A 16 14.68 3.83 -9.12
C ASN A 16 14.26 2.45 -8.57
N PHE A 17 12.99 2.30 -8.19
CA PHE A 17 12.45 1.01 -7.78
C PHE A 17 12.36 0.09 -9.00
N ALA A 18 12.76 -1.17 -8.85
CA ALA A 18 12.59 -2.18 -9.88
C ALA A 18 11.11 -2.36 -10.25
N GLU A 19 10.82 -2.60 -11.53
CA GLU A 19 9.44 -2.69 -12.04
C GLU A 19 8.59 -3.72 -11.29
N ASN A 20 9.17 -4.87 -10.94
CA ASN A 20 8.51 -5.89 -10.13
C ASN A 20 8.06 -5.37 -8.75
N THR A 21 8.85 -4.50 -8.14
CA THR A 21 8.57 -3.88 -6.84
C THR A 21 7.46 -2.86 -7.00
N GLN A 22 7.49 -2.06 -8.08
CA GLN A 22 6.42 -1.11 -8.39
C GLN A 22 5.07 -1.83 -8.55
N LEU A 23 5.05 -2.90 -9.34
CA LEU A 23 3.84 -3.70 -9.57
C LEU A 23 3.35 -4.34 -8.28
N SER A 24 4.26 -4.92 -7.49
CA SER A 24 3.93 -5.51 -6.19
C SER A 24 3.30 -4.47 -5.25
N TYR A 25 3.88 -3.28 -5.14
CA TYR A 25 3.36 -2.22 -4.27
C TYR A 25 1.96 -1.77 -4.69
N VAL A 26 1.76 -1.55 -5.99
CA VAL A 26 0.46 -1.15 -6.53
C VAL A 26 -0.60 -2.25 -6.33
N GLN A 27 -0.21 -3.53 -6.42
CA GLN A 27 -1.11 -4.65 -6.12
C GLN A 27 -1.52 -4.65 -4.65
N GLN A 28 -0.58 -4.45 -3.71
CA GLN A 28 -0.87 -4.39 -2.27
C GLN A 28 -1.80 -3.23 -1.94
N VAL A 29 -1.55 -2.03 -2.49
CA VAL A 29 -2.43 -0.86 -2.31
C VAL A 29 -3.83 -1.12 -2.90
N SER A 30 -3.91 -1.77 -4.06
CA SER A 30 -5.21 -2.14 -4.66
C SER A 30 -5.97 -3.14 -3.79
N ALA A 31 -5.28 -4.12 -3.20
CA ALA A 31 -5.90 -5.10 -2.32
C ALA A 31 -6.42 -4.46 -1.02
N PHE A 32 -5.67 -3.50 -0.47
CA PHE A 32 -6.10 -2.69 0.66
C PHE A 32 -7.36 -1.88 0.36
N ALA A 33 -7.39 -1.16 -0.77
CA ALA A 33 -8.55 -0.40 -1.22
C ALA A 33 -9.81 -1.28 -1.33
N ARG A 34 -9.67 -2.46 -1.97
CA ARG A 34 -10.76 -3.43 -2.13
C ARG A 34 -11.26 -4.00 -0.82
N TYR A 35 -10.40 -4.19 0.17
CA TYR A 35 -10.81 -4.72 1.46
C TYR A 35 -11.76 -3.78 2.21
N PHE A 36 -11.60 -2.47 2.04
CA PHE A 36 -12.49 -1.47 2.65
C PHE A 36 -13.55 -0.91 1.71
N ASP A 37 -13.51 -1.29 0.43
CA ASP A 37 -14.34 -0.74 -0.66
C ASP A 37 -14.31 0.81 -0.72
N ARG A 38 -13.11 1.38 -0.49
CA ARG A 38 -12.89 2.82 -0.39
C ARG A 38 -11.56 3.22 -1.01
N SER A 39 -11.44 4.49 -1.41
CA SER A 39 -10.17 5.00 -1.92
C SER A 39 -9.13 4.97 -0.78
N PRO A 40 -7.87 4.56 -1.03
CA PRO A 40 -6.79 4.70 -0.05
C PRO A 40 -6.58 6.14 0.45
N GLU A 41 -7.03 7.13 -0.33
CA GLU A 41 -7.06 8.55 0.06
C GLU A 41 -8.04 8.85 1.20
N GLU A 42 -9.04 8.01 1.43
CA GLU A 42 -10.04 8.16 2.49
C GLU A 42 -9.71 7.30 3.73
N LEU A 43 -8.67 6.47 3.62
CA LEU A 43 -8.26 5.53 4.67
C LEU A 43 -7.04 6.08 5.42
N GLY A 44 -6.87 5.62 6.66
CA GLY A 44 -5.82 6.08 7.56
C GLY A 44 -5.19 4.97 8.41
N PRO A 45 -4.45 5.35 9.47
CA PRO A 45 -3.68 4.42 10.30
C PRO A 45 -4.51 3.28 10.90
N GLU A 46 -5.75 3.55 11.32
CA GLU A 46 -6.62 2.51 11.89
C GLU A 46 -7.00 1.45 10.84
N GLN A 47 -7.29 1.85 9.60
CA GLN A 47 -7.55 0.90 8.52
C GLN A 47 -6.31 0.10 8.14
N VAL A 48 -5.13 0.73 8.17
CA VAL A 48 -3.85 0.03 7.98
C VAL A 48 -3.66 -1.06 9.05
N ARG A 49 -3.92 -0.74 10.32
CA ARG A 49 -3.83 -1.70 11.43
C ARG A 49 -4.81 -2.85 11.28
N VAL A 50 -6.08 -2.55 10.97
CA VAL A 50 -7.11 -3.57 10.72
C VAL A 50 -6.70 -4.48 9.56
N TYR A 51 -6.19 -3.90 8.47
CA TYR A 51 -5.76 -4.68 7.31
C TYR A 51 -4.56 -5.57 7.62
N GLN A 52 -3.55 -5.08 8.33
CA GLN A 52 -2.42 -5.91 8.77
C GLN A 52 -2.88 -7.08 9.63
N SER A 53 -3.83 -6.84 10.55
CA SER A 53 -4.44 -7.92 11.35
C SER A 53 -5.15 -8.94 10.46
N HIS A 54 -5.92 -8.50 9.46
CA HIS A 54 -6.57 -9.38 8.48
C HIS A 54 -5.55 -10.23 7.69
N LEU A 55 -4.44 -9.63 7.25
CA LEU A 55 -3.39 -10.34 6.50
C LEU A 55 -2.75 -11.47 7.33
N VAL A 56 -2.52 -11.21 8.63
CA VAL A 56 -1.91 -12.19 9.54
C VAL A 56 -2.92 -13.25 9.99
N GLN A 57 -4.08 -12.82 10.50
CA GLN A 57 -5.01 -13.71 11.19
C GLN A 57 -5.95 -14.44 10.22
N THR A 58 -6.43 -13.75 9.18
CA THR A 58 -7.40 -14.34 8.24
C THR A 58 -6.70 -14.94 7.04
N LYS A 59 -5.82 -14.18 6.37
CA LYS A 59 -5.12 -14.66 5.17
C LYS A 59 -3.92 -15.55 5.49
N LYS A 60 -3.48 -15.58 6.75
CA LYS A 60 -2.33 -16.40 7.23
C LYS A 60 -1.09 -16.24 6.36
N LEU A 61 -0.83 -15.02 5.89
CA LEU A 61 0.30 -14.74 5.02
C LEU A 61 1.62 -14.85 5.79
N ALA A 62 2.67 -15.25 5.07
CA ALA A 62 4.03 -15.21 5.60
C ALA A 62 4.42 -13.78 6.02
N PRO A 63 5.27 -13.63 7.06
CA PRO A 63 5.71 -12.31 7.53
C PRO A 63 6.32 -11.42 6.44
N SER A 64 7.03 -12.02 5.48
CA SER A 64 7.60 -11.31 4.32
C SER A 64 6.53 -10.66 3.45
N SER A 65 5.41 -11.36 3.18
CA SER A 65 4.29 -10.82 2.42
C SER A 65 3.58 -9.68 3.14
N VAL A 66 3.39 -9.80 4.46
CA VAL A 66 2.83 -8.72 5.30
C VAL A 66 3.78 -7.52 5.34
N GLY A 67 5.09 -7.77 5.37
CA GLY A 67 6.13 -6.75 5.26
C GLY A 67 6.04 -5.96 3.95
N THR A 68 5.90 -6.65 2.82
CA THR A 68 5.72 -6.00 1.50
C THR A 68 4.44 -5.16 1.46
N ALA A 69 3.32 -5.67 1.97
CA ALA A 69 2.07 -4.91 2.05
C ALA A 69 2.23 -3.65 2.92
N THR A 70 2.88 -3.79 4.07
CA THR A 70 3.15 -2.69 4.99
C THR A 70 4.07 -1.63 4.36
N ALA A 71 5.11 -2.06 3.65
CA ALA A 71 6.03 -1.16 2.98
C ALA A 71 5.35 -0.41 1.83
N ALA A 72 4.48 -1.08 1.08
CA ALA A 72 3.67 -0.46 0.02
C ALA A 72 2.72 0.61 0.57
N LEU A 73 1.99 0.31 1.65
CA LEU A 73 1.12 1.28 2.32
C LEU A 73 1.92 2.45 2.88
N ARG A 74 3.06 2.18 3.53
CA ARG A 74 3.94 3.22 4.05
C ARG A 74 4.43 4.16 2.94
N PHE A 75 4.82 3.60 1.80
CA PHE A 75 5.23 4.39 0.64
C PHE A 75 4.10 5.28 0.15
N LEU A 76 2.92 4.70 -0.08
CA LEU A 76 1.75 5.44 -0.51
C LEU A 76 1.46 6.64 0.41
N TYR A 77 1.37 6.41 1.72
CA TYR A 77 1.00 7.47 2.65
C TYR A 77 2.10 8.51 2.83
N ARG A 78 3.36 8.11 3.02
CA ARG A 78 4.45 9.07 3.30
C ARG A 78 4.95 9.80 2.06
N VAL A 79 5.03 9.13 0.93
CA VAL A 79 5.64 9.68 -0.29
C VAL A 79 4.57 10.27 -1.20
N THR A 80 3.60 9.45 -1.62
CA THR A 80 2.61 9.84 -2.64
C THR A 80 1.52 10.76 -2.09
N LEU A 81 1.01 10.47 -0.89
CA LEU A 81 -0.04 11.27 -0.25
C LEU A 81 0.49 12.33 0.71
N LYS A 82 1.79 12.29 1.05
CA LYS A 82 2.47 13.21 1.98
C LYS A 82 1.74 13.34 3.32
N ARG A 83 1.22 12.22 3.84
CA ARG A 83 0.57 12.12 5.15
C ARG A 83 1.52 11.53 6.18
N ASP A 84 1.30 11.88 7.45
CA ASP A 84 2.06 11.23 8.52
C ASP A 84 1.67 9.75 8.62
N TRP A 85 2.64 8.94 9.01
CA TRP A 85 2.57 7.48 9.18
C TRP A 85 2.68 7.12 10.67
N ARG A 86 2.26 8.03 11.55
CA ARG A 86 2.26 7.84 12.99
C ARG A 86 0.87 7.46 13.48
#